data_AF-A0A4W5N9Z0-F1
#
_entry.id   AF-A0A4W5N9Z0-F1
#
_cell.length_a   1.000
_cell.length_b   1.000
_cell.length_c   1.000
_cell.angle_alpha   90.00
_cell.angle_beta   90.00
_cell.angle_gamma   90.00
#
_symmetry.space_group_name_H-M   'P 1'
#
loop_
_entity.id
_entity.type
_entity.pdbx_description
1 polymer ?
#
loop_
_entity_poly.entity_id
_entity_poly.type
_entity_poly.pdbx_seq_one_letter_code
_entity_poly.pdbx_strand_id
1 'polypeptide(L)'
;MHVQHCLSSSPSGSTLFSDCSASDFERLVLRGGGVCLLNQPSQSNIVSVAKCGNGMLEEGEDCDCGTPQECTNKCCDAATCKLTWGSACAQGSCCKDCKISVSGTPCRGSVNTCDLPEYCNGSTSFCPSDFYIMDGLLCENDAAYCYEGRCQTYDYQCKFLFEKGRLLYKMNAAISDTFDCTGLLNKQERSVTLCLTVNMFLLYFLVLNVSSLIIFFPGARKAAEICFQTANLKGDTFGNCGLTSAGTYVKCSLA
;
A
#
# COMPACT_ATOMS: atom_id res chain seq x y z
N MET A 1 17.11 23.69 -27.17
CA MET A 1 16.30 22.97 -26.17
C MET A 1 16.85 21.56 -26.09
N HIS A 2 17.41 21.16 -24.95
CA HIS A 2 17.85 19.78 -24.74
C HIS A 2 16.63 18.95 -24.34
N VAL A 3 16.26 17.98 -25.16
CA VAL A 3 15.20 17.03 -24.82
C VAL A 3 15.84 16.00 -23.89
N GLN A 4 15.53 16.08 -22.61
CA GLN A 4 16.03 15.11 -21.63
C GLN A 4 15.21 13.83 -21.77
N HIS A 5 15.82 12.79 -22.33
CA HIS A 5 15.18 11.49 -22.45
C HIS A 5 15.02 10.87 -21.06
N CYS A 6 13.83 10.36 -20.74
CA CYS A 6 13.50 9.69 -19.48
C CYS A 6 13.16 8.21 -19.73
N LEU A 7 13.33 7.35 -18.72
CA LEU A 7 13.08 5.89 -18.77
C LEU A 7 11.70 5.50 -19.36
N SER A 8 10.68 6.32 -19.17
CA SER A 8 9.30 6.08 -19.62
C SER A 8 8.95 6.68 -20.99
N SER A 9 9.90 7.37 -21.65
CA SER A 9 9.63 8.20 -22.83
C SER A 9 10.14 7.64 -24.16
N SER A 10 11.18 6.79 -24.15
CA SER A 10 11.79 6.27 -25.39
C SER A 10 12.73 5.07 -25.10
N PRO A 11 12.98 4.16 -26.06
CA PRO A 11 13.84 2.98 -25.87
C PRO A 11 15.34 3.30 -25.78
N SER A 12 15.72 4.58 -25.77
CA SER A 12 17.09 5.06 -25.83
C SER A 12 17.91 4.90 -24.55
N GLY A 13 17.47 4.06 -23.60
CA GLY A 13 18.29 3.64 -22.45
C GLY A 13 18.65 4.77 -21.48
N SER A 14 17.76 5.76 -21.30
CA SER A 14 17.95 6.76 -20.24
C SER A 14 17.99 6.08 -18.86
N THR A 15 18.78 6.61 -17.94
CA THR A 15 18.88 6.14 -16.54
C THR A 15 18.10 7.02 -15.56
N LEU A 16 17.42 8.06 -16.06
CA LEU A 16 16.72 9.05 -15.24
C LEU A 16 15.20 8.89 -15.34
N PHE A 17 14.53 9.03 -14.19
CA PHE A 17 13.08 9.12 -14.13
C PHE A 17 12.60 10.54 -14.46
N SER A 18 11.40 10.64 -15.05
CA SER A 18 10.71 11.92 -15.24
C SER A 18 10.04 12.37 -13.93
N ASP A 19 9.79 13.67 -13.77
CA ASP A 19 9.03 14.20 -12.62
C ASP A 19 7.64 13.57 -12.49
N CYS A 20 7.00 13.25 -13.61
CA CYS A 20 5.73 12.52 -13.62
C CYS A 20 5.87 11.14 -12.97
N SER A 21 6.93 10.40 -13.31
CA SER A 21 7.21 9.08 -12.75
C SER A 21 7.52 9.14 -11.24
N ALA A 22 8.25 10.17 -10.81
CA ALA A 22 8.51 10.41 -9.39
C ALA A 22 7.22 10.69 -8.60
N SER A 23 6.36 11.58 -9.12
CA SER A 23 5.07 11.89 -8.50
C SER A 23 4.12 10.69 -8.47
N ASP A 24 4.12 9.86 -9.51
CA ASP A 24 3.33 8.63 -9.55
C ASP A 24 3.80 7.59 -8.53
N PHE A 25 5.11 7.47 -8.32
CA PHE A 25 5.67 6.59 -7.29
C PHE A 25 5.38 7.09 -5.88
N GLU A 26 5.59 8.38 -5.60
CA GLU A 26 5.24 9.00 -4.32
C GLU A 26 3.76 8.77 -4.01
N ARG A 27 2.90 8.98 -5.00
CA ARG A 27 1.47 8.72 -4.92
C ARG A 27 1.19 7.24 -4.63
N LEU A 28 1.86 6.28 -5.28
CA LEU A 28 1.71 4.85 -4.97
C LEU A 28 2.03 4.55 -3.49
N VAL A 29 3.13 5.10 -2.97
CA VAL A 29 3.57 4.88 -1.58
C VAL A 29 2.58 5.51 -0.59
N LEU A 30 2.18 6.77 -0.79
CA LEU A 30 1.17 7.45 0.05
C LEU A 30 -0.18 6.72 0.04
N ARG A 31 -0.47 6.04 -1.07
CA ARG A 31 -1.67 5.22 -1.26
C ARG A 31 -1.61 3.85 -0.58
N GLY A 32 -0.54 3.55 0.15
CA GLY A 32 -0.36 2.26 0.83
C GLY A 32 0.02 1.14 -0.14
N GLY A 33 0.49 1.47 -1.34
CA GLY A 33 1.20 0.53 -2.21
C GLY A 33 2.66 0.37 -1.75
N GLY A 34 3.30 -0.72 -2.15
CA GLY A 34 4.72 -0.96 -1.87
C GLY A 34 5.03 -1.37 -0.42
N VAL A 35 4.04 -1.78 0.38
CA VAL A 35 4.26 -2.22 1.77
C VAL A 35 5.23 -3.40 1.85
N CYS A 36 5.20 -4.31 0.88
CA CYS A 36 6.15 -5.42 0.79
C CYS A 36 7.59 -5.00 0.46
N LEU A 37 7.82 -3.75 0.05
CA LEU A 37 9.15 -3.19 -0.25
C LEU A 37 9.84 -2.60 0.99
N LEU A 38 9.16 -2.55 2.14
CA LEU A 38 9.71 -1.99 3.38
C LEU A 38 10.64 -2.96 4.11
N ASN A 39 10.57 -4.25 3.78
CA ASN A 39 11.39 -5.28 4.40
C ASN A 39 12.67 -5.49 3.58
N GLN A 40 13.80 -5.04 4.11
CA GLN A 40 15.09 -5.32 3.52
C GLN A 40 15.40 -6.83 3.62
N PRO A 41 15.82 -7.49 2.54
CA PRO A 41 16.22 -8.90 2.59
C PRO A 41 17.48 -9.09 3.45
N SER A 42 17.63 -10.27 4.04
CA SER A 42 18.89 -10.65 4.70
C SER A 42 20.03 -10.74 3.68
N GLN A 43 21.26 -10.47 4.13
CA GLN A 43 22.49 -10.57 3.31
C GLN A 43 22.57 -11.90 2.56
N SER A 44 22.20 -13.02 3.19
CA SER A 44 22.21 -14.36 2.61
C SER A 44 21.29 -14.57 1.41
N ASN A 45 20.26 -13.73 1.25
CA ASN A 45 19.29 -13.84 0.18
C ASN A 45 19.67 -12.97 -1.03
N ILE A 46 20.76 -12.21 -0.94
CA ILE A 46 21.25 -11.34 -2.00
C ILE A 46 22.22 -12.14 -2.89
N VAL A 47 21.83 -12.39 -4.14
CA VAL A 47 22.59 -13.21 -5.11
C VAL A 47 23.50 -12.34 -6.00
N SER A 48 23.93 -11.18 -5.51
CA SER A 48 24.88 -10.29 -6.20
C SER A 48 26.27 -10.36 -5.59
N VAL A 49 27.25 -9.87 -6.35
CA VAL A 49 28.60 -9.65 -5.83
C VAL A 49 28.55 -8.41 -4.95
N ALA A 50 28.94 -8.55 -3.68
CA ALA A 50 28.99 -7.47 -2.71
C ALA A 50 29.75 -6.26 -3.25
N LYS A 51 29.11 -5.09 -3.24
CA LYS A 51 29.70 -3.85 -3.75
C LYS A 51 29.42 -2.68 -2.83
N CYS A 52 30.44 -2.39 -2.03
CA CYS A 52 30.43 -1.24 -1.15
C CYS A 52 30.08 0.08 -1.86
N GLY A 53 29.13 0.80 -1.26
CA GLY A 53 28.65 2.11 -1.69
C GLY A 53 27.45 2.04 -2.64
N ASN A 54 26.80 0.88 -2.77
CA ASN A 54 25.56 0.71 -3.54
C ASN A 54 24.30 0.89 -2.68
N GLY A 55 24.45 1.11 -1.37
CA GLY A 55 23.36 1.29 -0.41
C GLY A 55 22.64 0.00 -0.03
N MET A 56 23.20 -1.16 -0.35
CA MET A 56 22.68 -2.47 0.01
C MET A 56 23.63 -3.16 0.97
N LEU A 57 23.13 -3.58 2.12
CA LEU A 57 23.93 -4.36 3.06
C LEU A 57 24.08 -5.80 2.53
N GLU A 58 25.25 -6.12 1.99
CA GLU A 58 25.60 -7.40 1.37
C GLU A 58 26.56 -8.22 2.26
N GLU A 59 26.81 -9.48 1.88
CA GLU A 59 27.74 -10.35 2.64
C GLU A 59 29.16 -9.76 2.66
N GLY A 60 29.74 -9.66 3.86
CA GLY A 60 31.09 -9.09 4.08
C GLY A 60 31.10 -7.60 4.45
N GLU A 61 29.97 -6.92 4.36
CA GLU A 61 29.80 -5.52 4.77
C GLU A 61 29.14 -5.43 6.14
N ASP A 62 29.54 -4.42 6.94
CA ASP A 62 28.92 -4.19 8.25
C ASP A 62 27.83 -3.10 8.16
N CYS A 63 27.91 -2.26 7.12
CA CYS A 63 27.00 -1.16 6.82
C CYS A 63 27.21 -0.71 5.37
N ASP A 64 26.18 -0.14 4.73
CA ASP A 64 26.32 0.58 3.46
C ASP A 64 25.37 1.79 3.46
N CYS A 65 25.93 3.00 3.31
CA CYS A 65 25.19 4.25 3.28
C CYS A 65 25.28 4.97 1.91
N GLY A 66 25.70 4.26 0.87
CA GLY A 66 25.95 4.79 -0.46
C GLY A 66 27.37 5.31 -0.64
N THR A 67 27.57 6.15 -1.66
CA THR A 67 28.90 6.66 -2.01
C THR A 67 29.43 7.64 -0.95
N PRO A 68 30.77 7.85 -0.84
CA PRO A 68 31.35 8.81 0.10
C PRO A 68 30.83 10.25 -0.04
N GLN A 69 30.31 10.62 -1.21
CA GLN A 69 29.76 11.94 -1.48
C GLN A 69 28.32 12.11 -0.97
N GLU A 70 27.56 11.02 -0.89
CA GLU A 70 26.14 11.02 -0.52
C GLU A 70 25.91 10.58 0.93
N CYS A 71 26.82 9.78 1.48
CA CYS A 71 26.69 9.24 2.82
C CYS A 71 26.76 10.35 3.89
N THR A 72 25.67 10.47 4.64
CA THR A 72 25.57 11.37 5.81
C THR A 72 25.68 10.61 7.15
N ASN A 73 25.80 9.28 7.09
CA ASN A 73 25.80 8.40 8.25
C ASN A 73 27.17 8.39 8.93
N LYS A 74 27.24 8.87 10.18
CA LYS A 74 28.49 8.95 10.95
C LYS A 74 28.95 7.60 11.52
N CYS A 75 28.07 6.60 11.50
CA CYS A 75 28.32 5.27 12.04
C CYS A 75 28.97 4.33 11.02
N CYS A 76 28.94 4.71 9.73
CA CYS A 76 29.44 3.91 8.63
C CYS A 76 30.56 4.64 7.88
N ASP A 77 31.69 3.96 7.67
CA ASP A 77 32.71 4.43 6.74
C ASP A 77 32.31 4.06 5.32
N ALA A 78 31.86 5.06 4.56
CA ALA A 78 31.39 4.89 3.17
C ALA A 78 32.48 4.41 2.20
N ALA A 79 33.77 4.55 2.54
CA ALA A 79 34.85 4.07 1.69
C ALA A 79 35.11 2.57 1.86
N THR A 80 34.80 2.01 3.02
CA THR A 80 35.12 0.62 3.37
C THR A 80 33.92 -0.25 3.72
N CYS A 81 32.72 0.34 3.88
CA CYS A 81 31.51 -0.35 4.31
C CYS A 81 31.69 -1.09 5.64
N LYS A 82 32.42 -0.42 6.55
CA LYS A 82 32.71 -0.89 7.91
C LYS A 82 32.20 0.11 8.92
N LEU A 83 31.83 -0.40 10.09
CA LEU A 83 31.41 0.46 11.19
C LEU A 83 32.58 1.34 11.65
N THR A 84 32.28 2.60 11.92
CA THR A 84 33.26 3.51 12.52
C THR A 84 33.59 3.07 13.95
N TRP A 85 34.76 3.47 14.45
CA TRP A 85 35.21 3.06 15.77
C TRP A 85 34.20 3.44 16.87
N GLY A 86 33.82 2.45 17.68
CA GLY A 86 32.83 2.62 18.75
C GLY A 86 31.37 2.48 18.30
N SER A 87 31.09 2.31 17.01
CA SER A 87 29.75 2.06 16.49
C SER A 87 29.37 0.58 16.63
N ALA A 88 28.14 0.31 17.07
CA ALA A 88 27.57 -1.04 17.14
C ALA A 88 26.56 -1.30 16.01
N CYS A 89 26.07 -0.24 15.36
CA CYS A 89 25.18 -0.32 14.22
C CYS A 89 25.27 0.97 13.40
N ALA A 90 24.81 0.92 12.15
CA ALA A 90 24.64 2.10 11.31
C ALA A 90 23.24 2.22 10.69
N GLN A 91 22.47 1.13 10.61
CA GLN A 91 21.17 1.10 9.95
C GLN A 91 20.15 0.25 10.71
N GLY A 92 18.88 0.46 10.37
CA GLY A 92 17.72 -0.23 10.96
C GLY A 92 17.02 0.60 12.04
N SER A 93 15.72 0.35 12.21
CA SER A 93 14.84 1.12 13.12
C SER A 93 15.21 0.99 14.60
N CYS A 94 16.04 0.02 14.96
CA CYS A 94 16.57 -0.17 16.31
C CYS A 94 17.99 0.37 16.47
N CYS A 95 18.53 1.10 15.50
CA CYS A 95 19.81 1.79 15.62
C CYS A 95 19.60 3.26 15.99
N LYS A 96 20.17 3.70 17.11
CA LYS A 96 20.12 5.09 17.56
C LYS A 96 21.49 5.54 18.04
N ASP A 97 21.98 6.67 17.52
CA ASP A 97 23.29 7.24 17.86
C ASP A 97 24.43 6.20 17.76
N CYS A 98 24.43 5.42 16.67
CA CYS A 98 25.37 4.32 16.42
C CYS A 98 25.35 3.17 17.46
N LYS A 99 24.29 3.08 18.27
CA LYS A 99 24.08 2.05 19.28
C LYS A 99 22.79 1.28 19.04
N ILE A 100 22.82 -0.01 19.37
CA ILE A 100 21.62 -0.85 19.35
C ILE A 100 20.71 -0.40 20.49
N SER A 101 19.45 -0.14 20.15
CA SER A 101 18.43 0.26 21.11
C SER A 101 18.17 -0.85 22.11
N VAL A 102 17.93 -0.49 23.36
CA VAL A 102 17.69 -1.47 24.44
C VAL A 102 16.44 -2.31 24.17
N SER A 103 16.43 -3.52 24.74
CA SER A 103 15.30 -4.44 24.63
C SER A 103 14.01 -3.77 25.13
N GLY A 104 12.91 -3.93 24.38
CA GLY A 104 11.62 -3.31 24.70
C GLY A 104 11.45 -1.89 24.15
N THR A 105 12.41 -1.34 23.41
CA THR A 105 12.22 -0.06 22.69
C THR A 105 11.26 -0.27 21.51
N PRO A 106 10.15 0.48 21.38
CA PRO A 106 9.23 0.30 20.25
C PRO A 106 9.89 0.74 18.94
N CYS A 107 9.85 -0.13 17.93
CA CYS A 107 10.39 0.15 16.59
C CYS A 107 9.34 0.21 15.48
N ARG A 108 8.16 -0.40 15.71
CA ARG A 108 6.97 -0.23 14.87
C ARG A 108 5.73 -0.24 15.76
N GLY A 109 4.82 0.71 15.50
CA GLY A 109 3.52 0.75 16.17
C GLY A 109 2.50 -0.11 15.44
N SER A 110 1.47 -0.54 16.15
CA SER A 110 0.30 -1.21 15.56
C SER A 110 -0.50 -0.22 14.70
N VAL A 111 -0.88 -0.66 13.50
CA VAL A 111 -1.65 0.11 12.52
C VAL A 111 -3.16 -0.05 12.73
N ASN A 112 -3.60 -1.20 13.26
CA ASN A 112 -5.01 -1.52 13.45
C ASN A 112 -5.20 -2.61 14.53
N THR A 113 -6.45 -2.93 14.87
CA THR A 113 -6.76 -3.91 15.93
C THR A 113 -6.25 -5.32 15.67
N CYS A 114 -5.95 -5.70 14.44
CA CYS A 114 -5.40 -7.00 14.06
C CYS A 114 -3.87 -7.02 13.93
N ASP A 115 -3.21 -5.90 14.18
CA ASP A 115 -1.77 -5.71 14.00
C ASP A 115 -1.09 -5.54 15.37
N LEU A 116 0.08 -6.16 15.57
CA LEU A 116 0.82 -6.08 16.83
C LEU A 116 1.93 -5.03 16.74
N PRO A 117 2.32 -4.36 17.83
CA PRO A 117 3.52 -3.53 17.83
C PRO A 117 4.78 -4.39 18.00
N GLU A 118 5.89 -3.98 17.38
CA GLU A 118 7.20 -4.60 17.54
C GLU A 118 8.16 -3.76 18.36
N TYR A 119 9.03 -4.48 19.06
CA TYR A 119 10.02 -3.93 19.95
C TYR A 119 11.40 -4.48 19.59
N CYS A 120 12.41 -3.61 19.71
CA CYS A 120 13.80 -4.00 19.62
C CYS A 120 14.12 -5.07 20.66
N ASN A 121 14.89 -6.09 20.27
CA ASN A 121 15.31 -7.17 21.16
C ASN A 121 16.53 -6.81 22.02
N GLY A 122 17.24 -5.72 21.69
CA GLY A 122 18.48 -5.31 22.37
C GLY A 122 19.76 -5.92 21.81
N SER A 123 19.68 -6.76 20.77
CA SER A 123 20.82 -7.46 20.17
C SER A 123 20.98 -7.20 18.68
N THR A 124 19.94 -6.76 17.98
CA THR A 124 19.97 -6.45 16.54
C THR A 124 19.58 -5.00 16.28
N SER A 125 20.16 -4.40 15.23
CA SER A 125 19.85 -3.02 14.83
C SER A 125 18.57 -2.87 14.00
N PHE A 126 18.04 -3.98 13.48
CA PHE A 126 16.78 -4.02 12.76
C PHE A 126 15.63 -4.40 13.69
N CYS A 127 14.45 -3.85 13.40
CA CYS A 127 13.21 -4.27 14.02
C CYS A 127 12.93 -5.73 13.64
N PRO A 128 12.40 -6.57 14.56
CA PRO A 128 12.02 -7.93 14.21
C PRO A 128 10.94 -7.95 13.12
N SER A 129 10.71 -9.14 12.55
CA SER A 129 9.65 -9.36 11.56
C SER A 129 8.30 -8.84 12.06
N ASP A 130 7.49 -8.33 11.13
CA ASP A 130 6.13 -7.87 11.36
C ASP A 130 5.25 -9.05 11.82
N PHE A 131 4.71 -8.96 13.03
CA PHE A 131 3.78 -9.92 13.61
C PHE A 131 2.39 -9.32 13.73
N TYR A 132 1.40 -10.19 13.58
CA TYR A 132 0.01 -9.79 13.66
C TYR A 132 -0.83 -10.82 14.41
N ILE A 133 -2.05 -10.42 14.76
CA ILE A 133 -3.01 -11.29 15.42
C ILE A 133 -3.38 -12.44 14.48
N MET A 134 -3.41 -13.66 15.02
CA MET A 134 -3.73 -14.89 14.29
C MET A 134 -4.98 -14.75 13.41
N ASP A 135 -4.88 -15.28 12.19
CA ASP A 135 -5.98 -15.31 11.23
C ASP A 135 -7.22 -16.00 11.82
N GLY A 136 -8.39 -15.40 11.59
CA GLY A 136 -9.67 -15.89 12.08
C GLY A 136 -10.13 -15.28 13.42
N LEU A 137 -9.27 -14.54 14.14
CA LEU A 137 -9.73 -13.85 15.34
C LEU A 137 -10.73 -12.74 15.00
N LEU A 138 -11.81 -12.62 15.77
CA LEU A 138 -12.83 -11.60 15.56
C LEU A 138 -12.29 -10.18 15.78
N CYS A 139 -12.78 -9.23 14.98
CA CYS A 139 -12.45 -7.82 15.04
C CYS A 139 -13.68 -6.96 14.67
N GLU A 140 -13.62 -5.65 14.95
CA GLU A 140 -14.74 -4.70 14.70
C GLU A 140 -16.06 -5.16 15.34
N ASN A 141 -16.06 -5.38 16.66
CA ASN A 141 -17.22 -5.84 17.44
C ASN A 141 -17.86 -7.11 16.85
N ASP A 142 -17.04 -8.12 16.55
CA ASP A 142 -17.44 -9.41 15.98
C ASP A 142 -18.07 -9.34 14.57
N ALA A 143 -17.93 -8.22 13.87
CA ALA A 143 -18.44 -8.06 12.50
C ALA A 143 -17.50 -8.60 11.41
N ALA A 144 -16.23 -8.85 11.73
CA ALA A 144 -15.23 -9.35 10.80
C ALA A 144 -14.17 -10.19 11.53
N TYR A 145 -13.20 -10.71 10.76
CA TYR A 145 -12.07 -11.46 11.27
C TYR A 145 -10.75 -10.86 10.78
N CYS A 146 -9.70 -11.05 11.58
CA CYS A 146 -8.33 -10.75 11.22
C CYS A 146 -7.85 -11.72 10.15
N TYR A 147 -7.19 -11.21 9.11
CA TYR A 147 -6.49 -12.00 8.11
C TYR A 147 -5.31 -11.21 7.57
N GLU A 148 -4.11 -11.76 7.64
CA GLU A 148 -2.84 -11.11 7.26
C GLU A 148 -2.68 -9.72 7.93
N GLY A 149 -2.95 -9.65 9.24
CA GLY A 149 -2.80 -8.45 10.07
C GLY A 149 -3.78 -7.32 9.78
N ARG A 150 -4.88 -7.61 9.09
CA ARG A 150 -5.94 -6.64 8.79
C ARG A 150 -7.30 -7.18 9.19
N CYS A 151 -8.14 -6.30 9.72
CA CYS A 151 -9.54 -6.63 9.95
C CYS A 151 -10.31 -6.60 8.62
N GLN A 152 -10.78 -7.77 8.15
CA GLN A 152 -11.38 -7.95 6.84
C GLN A 152 -12.83 -7.44 6.77
N THR A 153 -13.01 -6.13 6.89
CA THR A 153 -14.32 -5.50 6.65
C THR A 153 -14.46 -5.06 5.19
N TYR A 154 -15.68 -5.16 4.66
CA TYR A 154 -15.99 -4.58 3.34
C TYR A 154 -15.71 -3.07 3.31
N ASP A 155 -15.95 -2.36 4.42
CA ASP A 155 -15.62 -0.94 4.54
C ASP A 155 -14.11 -0.70 4.37
N TYR A 156 -13.25 -1.48 5.04
CA TYR A 156 -11.80 -1.36 4.89
C TYR A 156 -11.36 -1.62 3.44
N GLN A 157 -11.93 -2.65 2.79
CA GLN A 157 -11.63 -2.95 1.37
C GLN A 157 -12.06 -1.81 0.45
N CYS A 158 -13.25 -1.25 0.68
CA CYS A 158 -13.75 -0.09 -0.07
C CYS A 158 -12.85 1.14 0.12
N LYS A 159 -12.42 1.42 1.35
CA LYS A 159 -11.48 2.50 1.63
C LYS A 159 -10.15 2.30 0.91
N PHE A 160 -9.57 1.10 1.00
CA PHE A 160 -8.32 0.78 0.34
C PHE A 160 -8.40 0.88 -1.19
N LEU A 161 -9.54 0.54 -1.78
CA LEU A 161 -9.77 0.64 -3.23
C LEU A 161 -10.05 2.09 -3.67
N PHE A 162 -10.82 2.87 -2.89
CA PHE A 162 -11.41 4.13 -3.36
C PHE A 162 -10.96 5.40 -2.61
N GLU A 163 -10.59 5.35 -1.32
CA GLU A 163 -10.14 6.55 -0.57
C GLU A 163 -8.77 7.06 -1.05
N LYS A 164 -7.93 6.14 -1.51
CA LYS A 164 -6.56 6.44 -1.95
C LYS A 164 -6.44 6.43 -3.48
N GLY A 165 -7.47 6.93 -4.18
CA GLY A 165 -7.39 7.42 -5.56
C GLY A 165 -7.03 6.40 -6.65
N ARG A 166 -7.40 5.12 -6.49
CA ARG A 166 -7.41 4.18 -7.62
C ARG A 166 -8.49 4.69 -8.60
N LEU A 167 -8.08 5.01 -9.83
CA LEU A 167 -8.84 5.69 -10.91
C LEU A 167 -10.29 5.18 -11.08
N LEU A 168 -11.26 5.94 -11.59
CA LEU A 168 -11.43 6.23 -13.03
C LEU A 168 -12.60 7.21 -13.31
N TYR A 169 -12.35 8.16 -14.22
CA TYR A 169 -13.29 8.78 -15.19
C TYR A 169 -14.54 9.56 -14.73
N LYS A 170 -14.94 10.50 -15.62
CA LYS A 170 -16.09 11.41 -15.50
C LYS A 170 -17.39 10.66 -15.14
N MET A 171 -17.92 10.90 -13.94
CA MET A 171 -19.29 10.57 -13.62
C MET A 171 -20.22 11.69 -14.10
N ASN A 172 -21.06 11.40 -15.10
CA ASN A 172 -22.24 12.20 -15.41
C ASN A 172 -23.47 11.44 -14.87
N ALA A 173 -23.59 11.32 -13.55
CA ALA A 173 -24.80 10.79 -12.94
C ALA A 173 -25.05 11.48 -11.60
N ALA A 174 -26.15 12.21 -11.51
CA ALA A 174 -26.69 12.67 -10.24
C ALA A 174 -27.16 11.45 -9.43
N ILE A 175 -26.66 11.27 -8.21
CA ILE A 175 -27.03 10.18 -7.32
C ILE A 175 -27.97 10.74 -6.25
N SER A 176 -29.22 10.30 -6.27
CA SER A 176 -30.35 10.72 -5.42
C SER A 176 -30.49 9.83 -4.19
N ASP A 177 -31.03 10.38 -3.09
CA ASP A 177 -31.19 9.80 -1.73
C ASP A 177 -32.12 8.58 -1.60
N THR A 178 -32.41 7.87 -2.69
CA THR A 178 -33.27 6.68 -2.70
C THR A 178 -32.50 5.55 -3.37
N PHE A 179 -31.88 4.68 -2.56
CA PHE A 179 -31.04 3.56 -3.00
C PHE A 179 -31.87 2.50 -3.72
N ASP A 180 -31.98 2.64 -5.04
CA ASP A 180 -32.45 1.57 -5.92
C ASP A 180 -31.25 0.89 -6.59
N CYS A 181 -30.83 -0.29 -6.10
CA CYS A 181 -29.76 -1.10 -6.72
C CYS A 181 -30.11 -1.48 -8.19
N THR A 182 -31.34 -1.23 -8.65
CA THR A 182 -31.81 -1.49 -10.01
C THR A 182 -31.38 -0.41 -11.01
N GLY A 183 -31.20 0.85 -10.58
CA GLY A 183 -30.83 1.99 -11.45
C GLY A 183 -29.38 1.98 -11.97
N LEU A 184 -28.46 1.31 -11.26
CA LEU A 184 -27.04 1.15 -11.66
C LEU A 184 -26.81 -0.03 -12.62
N LEU A 185 -27.88 -0.78 -12.95
CA LEU A 185 -27.81 -1.95 -13.82
C LEU A 185 -28.00 -1.61 -15.30
N ASN A 186 -28.13 -0.34 -15.70
CA ASN A 186 -28.24 0.04 -17.10
C ASN A 186 -27.30 1.20 -17.48
N LYS A 187 -26.00 0.92 -17.46
CA LYS A 187 -24.98 1.40 -18.42
C LYS A 187 -23.60 0.89 -17.97
N GLN A 188 -22.64 1.03 -18.87
CA GLN A 188 -21.23 0.62 -18.90
C GLN A 188 -20.34 0.90 -17.65
N GLU A 189 -20.87 1.03 -16.43
CA GLU A 189 -20.16 1.61 -15.28
C GLU A 189 -20.49 0.89 -13.96
N ARG A 190 -19.92 -0.31 -13.73
CA ARG A 190 -20.33 -1.20 -12.61
C ARG A 190 -19.26 -1.66 -11.62
N SER A 191 -18.01 -1.22 -11.74
CA SER A 191 -16.99 -1.54 -10.72
C SER A 191 -17.17 -0.74 -9.41
N VAL A 192 -17.99 0.32 -9.43
CA VAL A 192 -18.17 1.30 -8.35
C VAL A 192 -19.37 0.97 -7.43
N THR A 193 -20.25 0.05 -7.82
CA THR A 193 -21.55 -0.20 -7.16
C THR A 193 -21.46 -0.85 -5.77
N LEU A 194 -20.32 -1.46 -5.41
CA LEU A 194 -20.16 -2.21 -4.15
C LEU A 194 -19.60 -1.38 -2.98
N CYS A 195 -19.12 -0.15 -3.24
CA CYS A 195 -18.42 0.68 -2.26
C CYS A 195 -18.94 2.12 -2.13
N LEU A 196 -20.15 2.38 -2.61
CA LEU A 196 -20.81 3.66 -2.47
C LEU A 196 -21.85 3.58 -1.35
N THR A 197 -21.56 4.17 -0.19
CA THR A 197 -22.58 4.88 0.58
C THR A 197 -22.05 6.29 0.79
N VAL A 198 -22.47 7.24 -0.05
CA VAL A 198 -22.12 8.64 0.16
C VAL A 198 -23.14 9.21 1.14
N ASN A 199 -22.67 9.66 2.31
CA ASN A 199 -23.49 10.43 3.24
C ASN A 199 -23.70 11.82 2.60
N MET A 200 -24.94 12.12 2.22
CA MET A 200 -25.34 13.21 1.31
C MET A 200 -25.35 14.60 1.96
N PHE A 201 -24.37 14.93 2.82
CA PHE A 201 -24.38 16.20 3.56
C PHE A 201 -23.27 17.20 3.20
N LEU A 202 -22.29 16.86 2.35
CA LEU A 202 -21.14 17.75 2.07
C LEU A 202 -20.83 18.06 0.59
N LEU A 203 -21.53 17.45 -0.37
CA LEU A 203 -21.21 17.60 -1.81
C LEU A 203 -22.02 18.67 -2.56
N TYR A 204 -22.92 19.40 -1.88
CA TYR A 204 -23.81 20.35 -2.54
C TYR A 204 -23.15 21.68 -2.96
N PHE A 205 -21.89 21.95 -2.59
CA PHE A 205 -21.32 23.30 -2.70
C PHE A 205 -20.30 23.58 -3.82
N LEU A 206 -19.88 22.61 -4.63
CA LEU A 206 -18.83 22.84 -5.65
C LEU A 206 -19.17 22.28 -7.03
N VAL A 207 -20.38 22.54 -7.52
CA VAL A 207 -20.73 22.29 -8.93
C VAL A 207 -20.86 23.61 -9.69
N LEU A 208 -19.73 24.25 -9.99
CA LEU A 208 -19.64 25.18 -11.12
C LEU A 208 -18.23 25.10 -11.75
N ASN A 209 -18.16 24.46 -12.93
CA ASN A 209 -17.11 24.58 -13.96
C ASN A 209 -15.69 24.04 -13.66
N VAL A 210 -15.47 22.71 -13.76
CA VAL A 210 -14.18 22.18 -14.22
C VAL A 210 -14.35 20.84 -14.96
N SER A 211 -13.77 20.71 -16.16
CA SER A 211 -13.95 19.60 -17.11
C SER A 211 -13.29 18.27 -16.75
N SER A 212 -12.73 18.12 -15.54
CA SER A 212 -12.16 16.87 -15.02
C SER A 212 -12.28 16.89 -13.49
N LEU A 213 -13.31 16.26 -12.96
CA LEU A 213 -13.52 16.15 -11.52
C LEU A 213 -12.82 14.88 -11.02
N ILE A 214 -11.71 15.04 -10.32
CA ILE A 214 -11.13 13.96 -9.51
C ILE A 214 -12.06 13.83 -8.30
N ILE A 215 -13.03 12.92 -8.36
CA ILE A 215 -13.89 12.63 -7.21
C ILE A 215 -13.08 11.78 -6.25
N PHE A 216 -12.40 12.45 -5.33
CA PHE A 216 -11.96 11.81 -4.10
C PHE A 216 -13.23 11.48 -3.29
N PHE A 217 -13.38 10.21 -2.91
CA PHE A 217 -14.36 9.80 -1.92
C PHE A 217 -13.63 9.56 -0.58
N PRO A 218 -13.31 10.61 0.20
CA PRO A 218 -12.96 10.39 1.59
C PRO A 218 -14.19 9.78 2.27
N GLY A 219 -14.07 8.53 2.74
CA GLY A 219 -15.18 7.80 3.35
C GLY A 219 -15.91 6.81 2.44
N ALA A 220 -15.24 6.20 1.45
CA ALA A 220 -15.81 5.03 0.77
C ALA A 220 -16.18 3.94 1.79
N ARG A 221 -17.34 3.32 1.60
CA ARG A 221 -17.97 2.40 2.56
C ARG A 221 -18.71 1.30 1.80
N LYS A 222 -18.90 0.16 2.44
CA LYS A 222 -19.61 -0.97 1.83
C LYS A 222 -21.01 -0.55 1.39
N ALA A 223 -21.44 -1.00 0.22
CA ALA A 223 -22.81 -0.83 -0.25
C ALA A 223 -23.80 -1.62 0.63
N ALA A 224 -25.09 -1.35 0.45
CA ALA A 224 -26.15 -2.12 1.09
C ALA A 224 -26.10 -3.61 0.67
N GLU A 225 -26.44 -4.51 1.58
CA GLU A 225 -26.37 -5.97 1.39
C GLU A 225 -27.13 -6.44 0.13
N ILE A 226 -28.28 -5.82 -0.14
CA ILE A 226 -29.12 -6.11 -1.31
C ILE A 226 -28.37 -5.94 -2.64
N CYS A 227 -27.40 -5.03 -2.72
CA CYS A 227 -26.58 -4.86 -3.91
C CYS A 227 -25.63 -6.05 -4.13
N PHE A 228 -25.04 -6.63 -3.08
CA PHE A 228 -24.24 -7.86 -3.18
C PHE A 228 -25.12 -9.04 -3.62
N GLN A 229 -26.28 -9.21 -2.99
CA GLN A 229 -27.22 -10.29 -3.31
C GLN A 229 -27.74 -10.19 -4.75
N THR A 230 -28.01 -8.99 -5.26
CA THR A 230 -28.55 -8.83 -6.62
C THR A 230 -27.46 -8.93 -7.69
N ALA A 231 -26.29 -8.31 -7.46
CA ALA A 231 -25.22 -8.28 -8.45
C ALA A 231 -24.54 -9.65 -8.61
N ASN A 232 -24.21 -10.32 -7.49
CA ASN A 232 -23.41 -11.54 -7.52
C ASN A 232 -24.16 -12.77 -8.05
N LEU A 233 -25.50 -12.74 -8.03
CA LEU A 233 -26.34 -13.77 -8.66
C LEU A 233 -26.33 -13.72 -10.19
N LYS A 234 -25.87 -12.60 -10.79
CA LYS A 234 -25.80 -12.49 -12.26
C LYS A 234 -24.73 -13.39 -12.86
N GLY A 235 -23.60 -13.56 -12.17
CA GLY A 235 -22.45 -14.33 -12.67
C GLY A 235 -21.88 -13.70 -13.95
N ASP A 236 -21.59 -12.40 -13.88
CA ASP A 236 -20.98 -11.63 -14.98
C ASP A 236 -19.66 -11.00 -14.51
N THR A 237 -19.05 -10.18 -15.38
CA THR A 237 -17.78 -9.48 -15.10
C THR A 237 -17.81 -8.57 -13.86
N PHE A 238 -18.99 -8.20 -13.37
CA PHE A 238 -19.18 -7.22 -12.29
C PHE A 238 -19.78 -7.81 -11.01
N GLY A 239 -20.37 -9.01 -11.08
CA GLY A 239 -20.86 -9.74 -9.91
C GLY A 239 -20.80 -11.24 -10.13
N ASN A 240 -19.91 -11.92 -9.40
CA ASN A 240 -19.64 -13.35 -9.51
C ASN A 240 -18.96 -13.89 -8.24
N CYS A 241 -18.91 -15.22 -8.10
CA CYS A 241 -18.19 -15.94 -7.04
C CYS A 241 -16.86 -16.53 -7.54
N GLY A 242 -16.23 -15.86 -8.51
CA GLY A 242 -14.97 -16.28 -9.10
C GLY A 242 -15.08 -16.75 -10.55
N LEU A 243 -13.94 -17.23 -11.04
CA LEU A 243 -13.75 -17.70 -12.40
C LEU A 243 -13.44 -19.19 -12.39
N THR A 244 -14.09 -19.94 -13.28
CA THR A 244 -13.68 -21.31 -13.59
C THR A 244 -12.32 -21.33 -14.28
N SER A 245 -11.65 -22.49 -14.30
CA SER A 245 -10.40 -22.68 -15.07
C SER A 245 -10.56 -22.41 -16.57
N ALA A 246 -11.79 -22.45 -17.09
CA ALA A 246 -12.13 -22.13 -18.47
C ALA A 246 -12.41 -20.64 -18.71
N GLY A 247 -12.31 -19.78 -17.68
CA GLY A 247 -12.54 -18.33 -17.78
C GLY A 247 -14.01 -17.91 -17.72
N THR A 248 -14.94 -18.84 -17.46
CA THR A 248 -16.37 -18.53 -17.27
C THR A 248 -16.65 -18.06 -15.85
N TYR A 249 -17.44 -16.99 -15.71
CA TYR A 249 -17.88 -16.46 -14.42
C TYR A 249 -18.88 -17.39 -13.71
N VAL A 250 -18.67 -17.58 -12.41
CA VAL A 250 -19.53 -18.42 -11.56
C VAL A 250 -20.56 -17.55 -10.86
N LYS A 251 -21.84 -17.93 -10.95
CA LYS A 251 -22.92 -17.29 -10.17
C LYS A 251 -22.78 -17.67 -8.70
N CYS A 252 -22.96 -16.70 -7.80
CA CYS A 252 -23.03 -17.00 -6.37
C CYS A 252 -24.33 -17.75 -6.02
N SER A 253 -24.31 -18.48 -4.92
CA SER A 253 -25.51 -19.06 -4.30
C SER A 253 -26.04 -18.11 -3.22
N LEU A 254 -27.37 -18.07 -3.04
CA LEU A 254 -27.96 -17.50 -1.83
C LEU A 254 -27.65 -18.44 -0.66
N ALA A 255 -27.15 -17.87 0.43
CA ALA A 255 -26.98 -18.57 1.71
C ALA A 255 -28.32 -18.72 2.44
#